data_AF-A0A965ZX63-F1
#
_entry.id   AF-A0A965ZX63-F1
#
_cell.length_a   1.000
_cell.length_b   1.000
_cell.length_c   1.000
_cell.angle_alpha   90.00
_cell.angle_beta   90.00
_cell.angle_gamma   90.00
#
_symmetry.space_group_name_H-M   'P 1'
#
loop_
_entity.id
_entity.type
_entity.pdbx_description
1 polymer ?
#
loop_
_entity_poly.entity_id
_entity_poly.type
_entity_poly.pdbx_seq_one_letter_code
_entity_poly.pdbx_strand_id
1 'polypeptide(L)'
;MNEFQLTHIALVGARMSAFKPHGFKDRNQLAMRVVIPENSDALTGLPREEVPIAFRAQLPLWVHNILSDPDFPQREKLLMPLRRFEGELLDSKHDEVVASVLSAGFRNQDLDPLDLPAVMPMRQRCAIVMQIGVWQEAFRTLEQDLVAILSDYVEDIARWSGLYREEEARWLAVE
;
A
#
# COMPACT_ATOMS: atom_id res chain seq x y z
N MET A 1 -16.42 3.94 12.64
CA MET A 1 -15.20 3.18 12.27
C MET A 1 -14.73 3.75 10.95
N ASN A 2 -13.44 4.06 10.81
CA ASN A 2 -12.89 4.53 9.54
C ASN A 2 -12.96 3.36 8.55
N GLU A 3 -13.56 3.56 7.37
CA GLU A 3 -14.02 2.49 6.45
C GLU A 3 -12.90 1.50 6.04
N PHE A 4 -11.64 1.91 6.10
CA PHE A 4 -10.47 1.15 5.65
C PHE A 4 -9.38 1.06 6.72
N GLN A 5 -9.77 1.02 7.99
CA GLN A 5 -8.83 1.07 9.09
C GLN A 5 -7.88 -0.14 9.11
N LEU A 6 -8.38 -1.35 8.90
CA LEU A 6 -7.54 -2.55 8.92
C LEU A 6 -6.63 -2.62 7.70
N THR A 7 -7.13 -2.22 6.53
CA THR A 7 -6.36 -2.13 5.29
C THR A 7 -5.21 -1.16 5.44
N HIS A 8 -5.46 0.03 6.00
CA HIS A 8 -4.41 1.02 6.27
C HIS A 8 -3.41 0.50 7.32
N ILE A 9 -3.88 -0.16 8.37
CA ILE A 9 -2.98 -0.79 9.35
C ILE A 9 -2.10 -1.85 8.68
N ALA A 10 -2.68 -2.75 7.88
CA ALA A 10 -2.02 -3.91 7.33
C ALA A 10 -1.07 -3.59 6.17
N LEU A 11 -1.43 -2.61 5.33
CA LEU A 11 -0.66 -2.30 4.11
C LEU A 11 0.19 -1.04 4.24
N VAL A 12 -0.09 -0.16 5.21
CA VAL A 12 0.71 1.04 5.47
C VAL A 12 1.46 0.89 6.79
N GLY A 13 0.74 0.67 7.89
CA GLY A 13 1.36 0.54 9.21
C GLY A 13 2.37 -0.61 9.31
N ALA A 14 2.06 -1.77 8.73
CA ALA A 14 2.96 -2.93 8.76
C ALA A 14 4.06 -2.89 7.68
N ARG A 15 4.12 -1.80 6.89
CA ARG A 15 5.04 -1.62 5.77
C ARG A 15 5.65 -0.22 5.75
N MET A 16 5.86 0.37 6.94
CA MET A 16 6.40 1.73 7.08
C MET A 16 7.78 1.90 6.44
N SER A 17 8.54 0.83 6.27
CA SER A 17 9.77 0.81 5.45
C SER A 17 9.60 1.41 4.06
N ALA A 18 8.46 1.22 3.40
CA ALA A 18 8.17 1.84 2.10
C ALA A 18 8.06 3.37 2.15
N PHE A 19 7.73 3.93 3.31
CA PHE A 19 7.51 5.38 3.49
C PHE A 19 8.72 6.11 4.09
N LYS A 20 9.68 5.38 4.68
CA LYS A 20 10.91 5.95 5.25
C LYS A 20 11.75 6.73 4.22
N PRO A 21 11.94 6.27 2.96
CA PRO A 21 12.63 7.06 1.94
C PRO A 21 11.98 8.42 1.66
N HIS A 22 10.67 8.52 1.87
CA HIS A 22 9.88 9.75 1.72
C HIS A 22 9.84 10.60 3.00
N GLY A 23 10.65 10.27 4.02
CA GLY A 23 10.79 11.07 5.24
C GLY A 23 9.81 10.72 6.38
N PHE A 24 8.94 9.71 6.21
CA PHE A 24 7.95 9.34 7.22
C PHE A 24 8.45 8.25 8.16
N LYS A 25 8.33 8.49 9.46
CA LYS A 25 8.77 7.56 10.52
C LYS A 25 7.65 6.66 11.03
N ASP A 26 6.42 7.16 11.03
CA ASP A 26 5.25 6.45 11.50
C ASP A 26 3.97 6.90 10.77
N ARG A 27 2.90 6.14 10.94
CA ARG A 27 1.63 6.36 10.26
C ARG A 27 0.90 7.63 10.67
N ASN A 28 1.16 8.19 11.85
CA ASN A 28 0.51 9.44 12.26
C ASN A 28 1.01 10.62 11.43
N GLN A 29 2.27 10.56 10.97
CA GLN A 29 2.83 11.57 10.08
C GLN A 29 2.24 11.55 8.66
N LEU A 30 1.58 10.45 8.28
CA LEU A 30 0.92 10.27 6.98
C LEU A 30 -0.50 10.87 6.95
N ALA A 31 -1.02 11.37 8.07
CA ALA A 31 -2.39 11.86 8.13
C ALA A 31 -2.61 13.03 7.15
N MET A 32 -3.53 12.83 6.20
CA MET A 32 -3.89 13.79 5.15
C MET A 32 -2.71 14.27 4.28
N ARG A 33 -1.69 13.42 4.11
CA ARG A 33 -0.58 13.69 3.20
C ARG A 33 -0.62 12.73 2.03
N VAL A 34 -0.30 13.24 0.86
CA VAL A 34 0.00 12.44 -0.32
C VAL A 34 1.48 12.07 -0.28
N VAL A 35 1.80 10.82 -0.66
CA VAL A 35 3.17 10.34 -0.80
C VAL A 35 3.39 9.94 -2.24
N ILE A 36 4.10 10.77 -2.99
CA ILE A 36 4.30 10.56 -4.42
C ILE A 36 5.27 9.40 -4.63
N PRO A 37 4.85 8.30 -5.29
CA PRO A 37 5.74 7.17 -5.55
C PRO A 37 6.91 7.56 -6.45
N GLU A 38 8.03 6.87 -6.31
CA GLU A 38 9.20 7.07 -7.16
C GLU A 38 8.86 6.70 -8.61
N ASN A 39 9.36 7.50 -9.56
CA ASN A 39 9.16 7.30 -11.00
C ASN A 39 7.69 7.23 -11.45
N SER A 40 6.76 7.75 -10.66
CA SER A 40 5.33 7.80 -11.00
C SER A 40 5.04 8.56 -12.31
N ASP A 41 5.84 9.58 -12.62
CA ASP A 41 5.70 10.39 -13.85
C ASP A 41 6.18 9.64 -15.10
N ALA A 42 7.03 8.62 -14.92
CA ALA A 42 7.57 7.81 -16.00
C ALA A 42 6.65 6.62 -16.37
N LEU A 43 5.57 6.37 -15.61
CA LEU A 43 4.69 5.23 -15.79
C LEU A 43 4.08 5.16 -17.20
N THR A 44 3.77 6.30 -17.81
CA THR A 44 3.19 6.37 -19.17
C THR A 44 4.19 6.03 -20.27
N GLY A 45 5.49 6.10 -19.99
CA GLY A 45 6.56 5.74 -20.91
C GLY A 45 7.03 4.29 -20.82
N LEU A 46 6.55 3.53 -19.82
CA LEU A 46 6.91 2.12 -19.66
C LEU A 46 6.21 1.24 -20.69
N PRO A 47 6.83 0.11 -21.09
CA PRO A 47 6.12 -0.97 -21.78
C PRO A 47 4.90 -1.41 -20.97
N ARG A 48 3.80 -1.76 -21.65
CA ARG A 48 2.52 -2.07 -21.00
C ARG A 48 2.62 -3.23 -20.01
N GLU A 49 3.50 -4.18 -20.27
CA GLU A 49 3.82 -5.33 -19.44
C GLU A 49 4.60 -4.97 -18.16
N GLU A 50 5.32 -3.85 -18.16
CA GLU A 50 6.11 -3.37 -17.01
C GLU A 50 5.29 -2.49 -16.07
N VAL A 51 4.23 -1.83 -16.56
CA VAL A 51 3.36 -0.96 -15.75
C VAL A 51 2.80 -1.68 -14.51
N PRO A 52 2.23 -2.91 -14.61
CA PRO A 52 1.79 -3.65 -13.44
C PRO A 52 2.91 -3.94 -12.43
N ILE A 53 4.14 -4.16 -12.89
CA ILE A 53 5.30 -4.43 -12.03
C ILE A 53 5.66 -3.16 -11.25
N ALA A 54 5.67 -2.01 -11.91
CA ALA A 54 5.93 -0.72 -11.28
C ALA A 54 4.89 -0.39 -10.20
N PHE A 55 3.60 -0.68 -10.46
CA PHE A 55 2.55 -0.50 -9.44
C PHE A 55 2.73 -1.43 -8.24
N ARG A 56 3.02 -2.73 -8.46
CA ARG A 56 3.25 -3.70 -7.37
C ARG A 56 4.41 -3.31 -6.47
N ALA A 57 5.52 -2.84 -7.06
CA ALA A 57 6.72 -2.49 -6.31
C ALA A 57 6.48 -1.40 -5.26
N GLN A 58 5.47 -0.56 -5.44
CA GLN A 58 5.14 0.57 -4.56
C GLN A 58 3.69 0.53 -4.06
N LEU A 59 3.08 -0.66 -4.03
CA LEU A 59 1.67 -0.86 -3.65
C LEU A 59 1.26 -0.16 -2.33
N PRO A 60 2.07 -0.19 -1.25
CA PRO A 60 1.73 0.52 -0.02
C PRO A 60 1.47 2.02 -0.22
N LEU A 61 2.28 2.68 -1.07
CA LEU A 61 2.15 4.11 -1.35
C LEU A 61 0.87 4.38 -2.13
N TRP A 62 0.58 3.57 -3.15
CA TRP A 62 -0.65 3.69 -3.94
C TRP A 62 -1.89 3.51 -3.07
N VAL A 63 -1.93 2.47 -2.23
CA VAL A 63 -3.04 2.23 -1.28
C VAL A 63 -3.21 3.42 -0.33
N HIS A 64 -2.13 3.95 0.23
CA HIS A 64 -2.19 5.10 1.11
C HIS A 64 -2.82 6.33 0.43
N ASN A 65 -2.39 6.64 -0.80
CA ASN A 65 -2.89 7.79 -1.55
C ASN A 65 -4.36 7.63 -1.92
N ILE A 66 -4.78 6.44 -2.40
CA ILE A 66 -6.20 6.15 -2.69
C ILE A 66 -7.09 6.40 -1.47
N LEU A 67 -6.61 6.03 -0.28
CA LEU A 67 -7.39 6.19 0.95
C LEU A 67 -7.39 7.64 1.45
N SER A 68 -6.29 8.37 1.28
CA SER A 68 -6.05 9.66 1.92
C SER A 68 -6.43 10.85 1.05
N ASP A 69 -6.42 10.70 -0.26
CA ASP A 69 -6.75 11.74 -1.23
C ASP A 69 -8.12 11.45 -1.89
N PRO A 70 -9.16 12.26 -1.60
CA PRO A 70 -10.46 12.15 -2.25
C PRO A 70 -10.42 12.33 -3.76
N ASP A 71 -9.44 13.10 -4.28
CA ASP A 71 -9.32 13.44 -5.69
C ASP A 71 -8.45 12.44 -6.47
N PHE A 72 -8.03 11.34 -5.83
CA PHE A 72 -7.24 10.30 -6.48
C PHE A 72 -7.97 9.73 -7.72
N PRO A 73 -7.28 9.54 -8.87
CA PRO A 73 -7.91 9.07 -10.09
C PRO A 73 -8.66 7.74 -9.94
N GLN A 74 -9.90 7.71 -10.41
CA GLN A 74 -10.77 6.53 -10.37
C GLN A 74 -10.94 5.93 -8.96
N ARG A 75 -10.81 6.74 -7.92
CA ARG A 75 -10.89 6.32 -6.52
C ARG A 75 -12.08 5.40 -6.24
N GLU A 76 -13.27 5.75 -6.70
CA GLU A 76 -14.48 4.93 -6.47
C GLU A 76 -14.33 3.47 -6.94
N LYS A 77 -13.67 3.25 -8.09
CA LYS A 77 -13.38 1.90 -8.61
C LYS A 77 -12.34 1.19 -7.76
N LEU A 78 -11.30 1.91 -7.33
CA LEU A 78 -10.22 1.40 -6.48
C LEU A 78 -10.68 1.10 -5.04
N LEU A 79 -11.72 1.77 -4.55
CA LEU A 79 -12.27 1.48 -3.22
C LEU A 79 -12.93 0.11 -3.15
N MET A 80 -13.49 -0.42 -4.25
CA MET A 80 -14.15 -1.73 -4.24
C MET A 80 -13.23 -2.90 -3.83
N PRO A 81 -12.04 -3.10 -4.47
CA PRO A 81 -11.12 -4.14 -4.02
C PRO A 81 -10.57 -3.89 -2.61
N LEU A 82 -10.38 -2.62 -2.22
CA LEU A 82 -10.00 -2.28 -0.85
C LEU A 82 -11.08 -2.63 0.18
N ARG A 83 -12.36 -2.44 -0.15
CA ARG A 83 -13.49 -2.84 0.73
C ARG A 83 -13.56 -4.34 0.90
N ARG A 84 -13.35 -5.08 -0.20
CA ARG A 84 -13.30 -6.54 -0.15
C ARG A 84 -12.18 -7.00 0.78
N PHE A 85 -10.97 -6.46 0.58
CA PHE A 85 -9.82 -6.78 1.43
C PHE A 85 -10.05 -6.41 2.90
N GLU A 86 -10.64 -5.25 3.20
CA GLU A 86 -11.05 -4.88 4.56
C GLU A 86 -11.99 -5.93 5.17
N GLY A 87 -12.97 -6.42 4.40
CA GLY A 87 -13.88 -7.50 4.79
C GLY A 87 -13.13 -8.80 5.12
N GLU A 88 -12.22 -9.23 4.25
CA GLU A 88 -11.39 -10.42 4.48
C GLU A 88 -10.55 -10.30 5.76
N LEU A 89 -9.99 -9.11 6.03
CA LEU A 89 -9.25 -8.84 7.27
C LEU A 89 -10.15 -8.87 8.51
N LEU A 90 -11.38 -8.38 8.41
CA LEU A 90 -12.37 -8.43 9.50
C LEU A 90 -12.78 -9.87 9.83
N ASP A 91 -13.09 -10.64 8.79
CA ASP A 91 -13.53 -12.04 8.91
C ASP A 91 -12.39 -12.94 9.42
N SER A 92 -11.16 -12.62 9.03
CA SER A 92 -9.96 -13.39 9.37
C SER A 92 -9.14 -12.79 10.51
N LYS A 93 -9.67 -11.86 11.31
CA LYS A 93 -8.91 -11.17 12.38
C LYS A 93 -8.32 -12.09 13.46
N HIS A 94 -8.80 -13.33 13.53
CA HIS A 94 -8.34 -14.37 14.46
C HIS A 94 -7.34 -15.35 13.82
N ASP A 95 -7.12 -15.27 12.51
CA ASP A 95 -6.03 -15.98 11.84
C ASP A 95 -4.66 -15.48 12.37
N GLU A 96 -3.72 -16.40 12.58
CA GLU A 96 -2.44 -16.08 13.24
C GLU A 96 -1.61 -15.06 12.46
N VAL A 97 -1.56 -15.20 11.12
CA VAL A 97 -0.78 -14.31 10.26
C VAL A 97 -1.47 -12.97 10.13
N VAL A 98 -2.78 -12.94 9.88
CA VAL A 98 -3.56 -11.69 9.82
C VAL A 98 -3.45 -10.92 11.13
N ALA A 99 -3.65 -11.57 12.28
CA ALA A 99 -3.53 -10.94 13.59
C ALA A 99 -2.12 -10.38 13.83
N SER A 100 -1.08 -11.12 13.40
CA SER A 100 0.31 -10.68 13.52
C SER A 100 0.60 -9.44 12.69
N VAL A 101 0.13 -9.40 11.43
CA VAL A 101 0.26 -8.23 10.55
C VAL A 101 -0.48 -7.03 11.14
N LEU A 102 -1.72 -7.20 11.58
CA LEU A 102 -2.49 -6.13 12.19
C LEU A 102 -1.83 -5.60 13.48
N SER A 103 -1.28 -6.49 14.31
CA SER A 103 -0.54 -6.12 15.52
C SER A 103 0.74 -5.34 15.20
N ALA A 104 1.51 -5.80 14.21
CA ALA A 104 2.71 -5.12 13.75
C ALA A 104 2.36 -3.73 13.19
N GLY A 105 1.35 -3.65 12.33
CA GLY A 105 0.92 -2.40 11.71
C GLY A 105 0.32 -1.39 12.67
N PHE A 106 -0.34 -1.85 13.74
CA PHE A 106 -0.78 -0.96 14.81
C PHE A 106 0.41 -0.32 15.54
N ARG A 107 1.52 -1.06 15.68
CA ARG A 107 2.78 -0.60 16.29
C ARG A 107 3.74 0.09 15.30
N ASN A 108 3.34 0.27 14.04
CA ASN A 108 4.21 0.77 12.96
C ASN A 108 5.50 -0.05 12.80
N GLN A 109 5.40 -1.37 12.98
CA GLN A 109 6.50 -2.32 12.84
C GLN A 109 6.37 -3.06 11.51
N ASP A 110 7.48 -3.16 10.78
CA ASP A 110 7.53 -3.84 9.49
C ASP A 110 7.26 -5.35 9.64
N LEU A 111 6.23 -5.85 8.96
CA LEU A 111 5.93 -7.27 8.81
C LEU A 111 5.18 -7.50 7.50
N ASP A 112 5.91 -7.88 6.45
CA ASP A 112 5.33 -8.41 5.23
C ASP A 112 5.44 -9.95 5.24
N PRO A 113 4.32 -10.69 5.36
CA PRO A 113 4.35 -12.16 5.33
C PRO A 113 4.93 -12.74 4.04
N LEU A 114 4.90 -11.99 2.93
CA LEU A 114 5.42 -12.42 1.63
C LEU A 114 6.89 -12.03 1.41
N ASP A 115 7.43 -11.14 2.25
CA ASP A 115 8.83 -10.70 2.22
C ASP A 115 9.39 -10.62 3.65
N LEU A 116 9.52 -11.79 4.28
CA LEU A 116 9.93 -11.87 5.68
C LEU A 116 11.37 -11.38 5.87
N PRO A 117 11.62 -10.52 6.88
CA PRO A 117 12.94 -9.95 7.09
C PRO A 117 13.98 -11.03 7.41
N ALA A 118 15.18 -10.88 6.85
CA ALA A 118 16.27 -11.85 7.02
C ALA A 118 16.66 -12.07 8.50
N VAL A 119 16.49 -11.05 9.34
CA VAL A 119 16.77 -11.09 10.78
C VAL A 119 15.72 -11.86 11.60
N MET A 120 14.58 -12.23 11.02
CA MET A 120 13.55 -12.98 11.73
C MET A 120 14.03 -14.40 12.07
N PRO A 121 13.84 -14.87 13.33
CA PRO A 121 14.20 -16.23 13.71
C PRO A 121 13.54 -17.30 12.82
N MET A 122 14.31 -18.32 12.41
CA MET A 122 13.83 -19.36 11.48
C MET A 122 12.53 -20.02 11.93
N ARG A 123 12.39 -20.32 13.23
CA ARG A 123 11.16 -20.92 13.78
C ARG A 123 9.93 -20.05 13.53
N GLN A 124 10.07 -18.73 13.69
CA GLN A 124 8.99 -17.78 13.44
C GLN A 124 8.68 -17.68 11.94
N ARG A 125 9.71 -17.68 11.08
CA ARG A 125 9.53 -17.71 9.62
C ARG A 125 8.74 -18.93 9.18
N CYS A 126 9.10 -20.12 9.66
CA CYS A 126 8.37 -21.35 9.36
C CYS A 126 6.92 -21.30 9.83
N ALA A 127 6.66 -20.75 11.02
CA ALA A 127 5.29 -20.61 11.55
C ALA A 127 4.41 -19.74 10.64
N ILE A 128 4.93 -18.59 10.20
CA ILE A 128 4.21 -17.71 9.26
C ILE A 128 3.95 -18.43 7.95
N VAL A 129 5.00 -19.02 7.34
CA VAL A 129 4.87 -19.70 6.03
C VAL A 129 3.85 -20.85 6.08
N MET A 130 3.80 -21.60 7.17
CA MET A 130 2.83 -22.70 7.33
C MET A 130 1.37 -22.22 7.38
N GLN A 131 1.12 -20.99 7.81
CA GLN A 131 -0.22 -20.45 8.05
C GLN A 131 -0.57 -19.27 7.13
N ILE A 132 0.26 -19.00 6.12
CA ILE A 132 0.15 -17.80 5.28
C ILE A 132 -1.08 -17.80 4.36
N GLY A 133 -1.74 -18.94 4.16
CA GLY A 133 -2.71 -19.15 3.09
C GLY A 133 -3.82 -18.10 3.03
N VAL A 134 -4.43 -17.76 4.17
CA VAL A 134 -5.51 -16.77 4.26
C VAL A 134 -5.01 -15.38 3.85
N TRP A 135 -3.90 -14.93 4.44
CA TRP A 135 -3.28 -13.65 4.10
C TRP A 135 -2.87 -13.60 2.63
N GLN A 136 -2.21 -14.65 2.13
CA GLN A 136 -1.68 -14.70 0.78
C GLN A 136 -2.79 -14.59 -0.26
N GLU A 137 -3.92 -15.29 -0.06
CA GLU A 137 -5.04 -15.26 -1.00
C GLU A 137 -5.76 -13.90 -1.01
N ALA A 138 -6.03 -13.36 0.17
CA ALA A 138 -6.64 -12.03 0.31
C ALA A 138 -5.75 -10.95 -0.32
N PHE A 139 -4.44 -10.96 -0.02
CA PHE A 139 -3.49 -10.00 -0.57
C PHE A 139 -3.32 -10.16 -2.09
N ARG A 140 -3.23 -11.39 -2.60
CA ARG A 140 -3.10 -11.66 -4.04
C ARG A 140 -4.32 -11.13 -4.80
N THR A 141 -5.52 -11.38 -4.29
CA THR A 141 -6.76 -10.90 -4.90
C THR A 141 -6.80 -9.37 -4.94
N LEU A 142 -6.46 -8.73 -3.81
CA LEU A 142 -6.35 -7.27 -3.75
C LEU A 142 -5.34 -6.74 -4.77
N GLU A 143 -4.12 -7.28 -4.76
CA GLU A 143 -3.04 -6.81 -5.63
C GLU A 143 -3.44 -6.93 -7.11
N GLN A 144 -4.00 -8.07 -7.52
CA GLN A 144 -4.44 -8.28 -8.89
C GLN A 144 -5.51 -7.27 -9.32
N ASP A 145 -6.57 -7.12 -8.54
CA ASP A 145 -7.68 -6.22 -8.86
C ASP A 145 -7.22 -4.75 -8.86
N LEU A 146 -6.47 -4.35 -7.84
CA LEU A 146 -6.02 -2.97 -7.70
C LEU A 146 -5.04 -2.59 -8.81
N VAL A 147 -4.05 -3.44 -9.09
CA VAL A 147 -3.04 -3.19 -10.13
C VAL A 147 -3.67 -3.20 -11.51
N ALA A 148 -4.66 -4.06 -11.78
CA ALA A 148 -5.39 -4.04 -13.04
C ALA A 148 -6.07 -2.67 -13.25
N ILE A 149 -6.81 -2.19 -12.27
CA ILE A 149 -7.46 -0.87 -12.35
C ILE A 149 -6.41 0.23 -12.49
N LEU A 150 -5.36 0.26 -11.67
CA LEU A 150 -4.31 1.27 -11.77
C LEU A 150 -3.66 1.28 -13.17
N SER A 151 -3.41 0.11 -13.75
CA SER A 151 -2.82 -0.02 -15.09
C SER A 151 -3.74 0.51 -16.19
N ASP A 152 -5.06 0.34 -16.06
CA ASP A 152 -6.03 0.86 -17.03
C ASP A 152 -6.13 2.39 -17.02
N TYR A 153 -5.70 3.06 -15.95
CA TYR A 153 -5.75 4.53 -15.79
C TYR A 153 -4.37 5.15 -15.55
N VAL A 154 -3.32 4.54 -16.11
CA VAL A 154 -1.93 4.97 -15.94
C VAL A 154 -1.71 6.44 -16.30
N GLU A 155 -2.38 6.96 -17.34
CA GLU A 155 -2.26 8.35 -17.77
C GLU A 155 -2.83 9.33 -16.73
N ASP A 156 -3.99 9.03 -16.14
CA ASP A 156 -4.61 9.87 -15.11
C ASP A 156 -3.77 9.84 -13.83
N ILE A 157 -3.21 8.69 -13.47
CA ILE A 157 -2.34 8.52 -12.29
C ILE A 157 -1.01 9.26 -12.46
N ALA A 158 -0.40 9.21 -13.64
CA ALA A 158 0.82 9.97 -13.92
C ALA A 158 0.54 11.48 -13.88
N ARG A 159 -0.61 11.94 -14.40
CA ARG A 159 -1.02 13.35 -14.31
C ARG A 159 -1.23 13.79 -12.86
N TRP A 160 -1.95 12.99 -12.08
CA TRP A 160 -2.14 13.22 -10.65
C TRP A 160 -0.80 13.33 -9.91
N SER A 161 0.13 12.42 -10.21
CA SER A 161 1.47 12.43 -9.62
C SER A 161 2.26 13.71 -9.95
N GLY A 162 2.20 14.15 -11.21
CA GLY A 162 2.84 15.38 -11.66
C GLY A 162 2.31 16.63 -10.97
N LEU A 163 0.99 16.73 -10.77
CA LEU A 163 0.37 17.86 -10.05
C LEU A 163 0.90 17.98 -8.62
N TYR A 164 0.90 16.89 -7.86
CA TYR A 164 1.39 16.92 -6.48
C TYR A 164 2.90 17.17 -6.41
N ARG A 165 3.67 16.73 -7.41
CA ARG A 165 5.12 16.98 -7.44
C ARG A 165 5.44 18.46 -7.69
N GLU A 166 4.68 19.10 -8.57
CA GLU A 166 4.78 20.54 -8.77
C GLU A 166 4.40 21.32 -7.52
N GLU A 167 3.35 20.89 -6.81
CA GLU A 167 2.96 21.50 -5.53
C GLU A 167 4.06 21.34 -4.47
N GLU A 168 4.58 20.13 -4.27
CA GLU A 168 5.69 19.86 -3.34
C GLU A 168 6.91 20.74 -3.64
N ALA A 169 7.29 20.87 -4.92
CA ALA A 169 8.38 21.73 -5.35
C ALA A 169 8.12 23.22 -5.05
N ARG A 170 6.87 23.70 -5.18
CA ARG A 170 6.51 25.08 -4.84
C ARG A 170 6.62 25.35 -3.34
N TRP A 171 6.22 24.41 -2.49
CA TRP A 171 6.36 24.55 -1.04
C TRP A 171 7.83 24.64 -0.61
N LEU A 172 8.68 23.77 -1.16
CA LEU A 172 10.12 23.76 -0.85
C LEU A 172 10.87 24.99 -1.39
N ALA A 173 10.35 25.69 -2.40
CA ALA A 173 10.97 26.89 -2.95
C ALA A 173 10.67 28.17 -2.15
N VAL A 174 9.74 28.11 -1.18
CA VAL A 174 9.33 29.24 -0.33
C VAL A 174 9.96 29.18 1.07
N GLU A 175 10.55 28.05 1.46
CA GLU A 175 11.37 27.88 2.69
C GLU A 175 12.85 28.21 2.46
#